data_AF-A0A9X1U0M9-F1
#
_entry.id   AF-A0A9X1U0M9-F1
#
_cell.length_a   1.000
_cell.length_b   1.000
_cell.length_c   1.000
_cell.angle_alpha   90.00
_cell.angle_beta   90.00
_cell.angle_gamma   90.00
#
_symmetry.space_group_name_H-M   'P 1'
#
loop_
_entity.id
_entity.type
_entity.pdbx_description
1 polymer ?
#
loop_
_entity_poly.entity_id
_entity_poly.type
_entity_poly.pdbx_seq_one_letter_code
_entity_poly.pdbx_strand_id
1 'polypeptide(L)'
;MHAHPHDLSRFDPLEGRDGLSLKASVAGQWLGASAWEALAALARLGDGALYLTASGNYRVRGLQEADVPAAVELLEVLCGESAASEPLEDRGSQGSTVRIGWTDTEDGTVELGAVLPLGRLSAQLADIFGILGARVRSGRDARILLAGLEEGVAEQALRVLAPAGMVFDAASPWAQVSACVGAPRCPHGLSAVQEDAVQLARSGVETRTHLVGCAERCGEPVEEHVLYVASGEGEYDVEDIEEKPESAR
;
A
#
# COMPACT_ATOMS: atom_id res chain seq x y z
N MET A 1 -12.30 -13.85 37.00
CA MET A 1 -12.13 -12.40 36.73
C MET A 1 -10.63 -12.15 36.59
N HIS A 2 -10.07 -12.52 35.45
CA HIS A 2 -8.71 -12.17 35.04
C HIS A 2 -8.88 -11.26 33.82
N ALA A 3 -8.41 -10.03 33.94
CA ALA A 3 -8.33 -9.13 32.81
C ALA A 3 -7.26 -9.70 31.86
N HIS A 4 -7.65 -10.07 30.64
CA HIS A 4 -6.72 -10.38 29.56
C HIS A 4 -6.17 -9.04 29.04
N PRO A 5 -4.88 -8.73 29.23
CA PRO A 5 -4.30 -7.54 28.64
C PRO A 5 -4.10 -7.81 27.13
N HIS A 6 -4.53 -6.86 26.30
CA HIS A 6 -4.45 -6.85 24.84
C HIS A 6 -5.42 -7.82 24.14
N ASP A 7 -6.54 -7.25 23.67
CA ASP A 7 -7.40 -7.89 22.71
C ASP A 7 -6.65 -8.01 21.36
N LEU A 8 -5.86 -9.08 21.24
CA LEU A 8 -5.11 -9.42 20.04
C LEU A 8 -6.03 -9.70 18.84
N SER A 9 -7.38 -9.75 18.98
CA SER A 9 -8.29 -10.02 17.86
C SER A 9 -8.43 -8.88 16.85
N ARG A 10 -8.04 -7.65 17.22
CA ARG A 10 -7.90 -6.51 16.29
C ARG A 10 -6.64 -6.60 15.44
N PHE A 11 -5.71 -7.44 15.88
CA PHE A 11 -4.44 -7.69 15.26
C PHE A 11 -4.63 -9.02 14.55
N ASP A 12 -4.33 -9.10 13.27
CA ASP A 12 -4.35 -10.36 12.55
C ASP A 12 -2.89 -10.81 12.38
N PRO A 13 -2.23 -11.28 13.47
CA PRO A 13 -0.86 -11.76 13.41
C PRO A 13 -0.84 -13.01 12.54
N LEU A 14 -0.49 -12.80 11.29
CA LEU A 14 -0.02 -13.88 10.45
C LEU A 14 1.44 -14.11 10.83
N GLU A 15 1.76 -15.30 11.32
CA GLU A 15 3.14 -15.76 11.46
C GLU A 15 3.71 -15.90 10.03
N GLY A 16 4.49 -14.91 9.63
CA GLY A 16 5.37 -15.03 8.48
C GLY A 16 6.65 -15.75 8.87
N ARG A 17 7.44 -16.19 7.89
CA ARG A 17 8.80 -16.68 8.19
C ARG A 17 9.72 -15.59 8.78
N ASP A 18 9.30 -14.33 8.66
CA ASP A 18 9.99 -13.12 9.09
C ASP A 18 9.53 -12.57 10.45
N GLY A 19 8.53 -13.18 11.09
CA GLY A 19 8.01 -12.75 12.39
C GLY A 19 6.51 -12.43 12.35
N LEU A 20 6.04 -11.61 13.31
CA LEU A 20 4.65 -11.21 13.39
C LEU A 20 4.32 -10.14 12.35
N SER A 21 3.12 -10.24 11.77
CA SER A 21 2.58 -9.23 10.86
C SER A 21 1.38 -8.52 11.48
N LEU A 22 1.28 -7.21 11.34
CA LEU A 22 0.22 -6.41 11.97
C LEU A 22 -0.45 -5.50 10.94
N LYS A 23 -1.77 -5.34 11.02
CA LYS A 23 -2.55 -4.51 10.10
C LYS A 23 -2.91 -3.17 10.75
N ALA A 24 -2.45 -2.07 10.16
CA ALA A 24 -2.93 -0.73 10.45
C ALA A 24 -4.14 -0.40 9.57
N SER A 25 -5.31 -0.27 10.19
CA SER A 25 -6.58 -0.09 9.47
C SER A 25 -6.90 1.39 9.25
N VAL A 26 -6.56 1.89 8.07
CA VAL A 26 -6.67 3.30 7.67
C VAL A 26 -7.34 3.50 6.30
N ALA A 27 -7.89 2.42 5.73
CA ALA A 27 -8.48 2.44 4.40
C ALA A 27 -9.54 3.54 4.24
N GLY A 28 -9.41 4.33 3.17
CA GLY A 28 -10.32 5.43 2.84
C GLY A 28 -10.17 6.68 3.69
N GLN A 29 -9.31 6.68 4.70
CA GLN A 29 -9.10 7.84 5.57
C GLN A 29 -8.05 8.78 4.97
N TRP A 30 -8.19 10.08 5.29
CA TRP A 30 -7.15 11.07 5.09
C TRP A 30 -6.21 11.06 6.29
N LEU A 31 -4.92 10.87 6.05
CA LEU A 31 -3.89 10.82 7.09
C LEU A 31 -3.12 12.13 7.15
N GLY A 32 -3.03 12.69 8.35
CA GLY A 32 -2.22 13.86 8.68
C GLY A 32 -0.85 13.50 9.26
N ALA A 33 -0.10 14.51 9.71
CA ALA A 33 1.31 14.36 10.09
C ALA A 33 1.56 13.36 11.23
N SER A 34 0.79 13.46 12.32
CA SER A 34 0.79 12.55 13.48
C SER A 34 0.56 11.08 13.09
N ALA A 35 -0.39 10.83 12.19
CA ALA A 35 -0.67 9.49 11.68
C ALA A 35 0.53 8.95 10.89
N TRP A 36 1.17 9.78 10.07
CA TRP A 36 2.36 9.40 9.32
C TRP A 36 3.58 9.15 10.21
N GLU A 37 3.75 9.93 11.28
CA GLU A 37 4.78 9.68 12.30
C GLU A 37 4.56 8.33 12.99
N ALA A 38 3.33 8.01 13.37
CA ALA A 38 3.00 6.72 13.98
C ALA A 38 3.24 5.55 13.00
N LEU A 39 2.85 5.71 11.73
CA LEU A 39 3.11 4.73 10.68
C LEU A 39 4.60 4.55 10.39
N ALA A 40 5.40 5.62 10.41
CA ALA A 40 6.85 5.55 10.26
C ALA A 40 7.49 4.79 11.43
N ALA A 41 7.05 5.07 12.66
CA ALA A 41 7.50 4.34 13.85
C ALA A 41 7.14 2.85 13.78
N LEU A 42 5.91 2.52 13.37
CA LEU A 42 5.46 1.14 13.17
C LEU A 42 6.32 0.41 12.13
N ALA A 43 6.61 1.05 11.00
CA ALA A 43 7.49 0.50 9.98
C ALA A 43 8.88 0.16 10.54
N ARG A 44 9.43 1.01 11.42
CA ARG A 44 10.75 0.82 12.05
C ARG A 44 10.78 -0.28 13.11
N LEU A 45 9.67 -0.59 13.76
CA LEU A 45 9.55 -1.77 14.64
C LEU A 45 9.59 -3.07 13.82
N GLY A 46 9.07 -3.03 12.59
CA GLY A 46 9.11 -4.14 11.65
C GLY A 46 10.36 -4.13 10.76
N ASP A 47 10.17 -4.49 9.50
CA ASP A 47 11.23 -4.58 8.49
C ASP A 47 11.63 -3.24 7.82
N GLY A 48 11.20 -2.12 8.40
CA GLY A 48 11.46 -0.76 7.90
C GLY A 48 10.47 -0.28 6.84
N ALA A 49 9.39 -1.02 6.56
CA ALA A 49 8.38 -0.61 5.59
C ALA A 49 6.94 -0.95 5.99
N LEU A 50 6.02 -0.28 5.30
CA LEU A 50 4.60 -0.54 5.26
C LEU A 50 4.26 -1.15 3.91
N TYR A 51 3.30 -2.06 3.90
CA TYR A 51 2.81 -2.72 2.71
C TYR A 51 1.34 -2.39 2.51
N LEU A 52 1.05 -1.57 1.51
CA LEU A 52 -0.29 -1.17 1.12
C LEU A 52 -1.06 -2.39 0.58
N THR A 53 -2.17 -2.73 1.23
CA THR A 53 -3.04 -3.84 0.84
C THR A 53 -4.00 -3.40 -0.27
N ALA A 54 -4.56 -4.36 -1.01
CA ALA A 54 -5.60 -4.10 -2.02
C ALA A 54 -6.84 -3.36 -1.45
N SER A 55 -7.08 -3.51 -0.14
CA SER A 55 -8.15 -2.83 0.59
C SER A 55 -7.79 -1.43 1.09
N GLY A 56 -6.60 -0.89 0.79
CA GLY A 56 -6.19 0.46 1.21
C GLY A 56 -5.63 0.55 2.63
N ASN A 57 -5.35 -0.58 3.29
CA ASN A 57 -4.75 -0.62 4.63
C ASN A 57 -3.23 -0.82 4.54
N TYR A 58 -2.51 -0.59 5.65
CA TYR A 58 -1.10 -0.93 5.71
C TYR A 58 -0.86 -2.20 6.52
N ARG A 59 -0.01 -3.08 6.02
CA ARG A 59 0.54 -4.21 6.77
C ARG A 59 1.97 -3.87 7.18
N VAL A 60 2.30 -4.08 8.45
CA VAL A 60 3.65 -4.07 9.02
C VAL A 60 4.08 -5.53 9.14
N ARG A 61 5.33 -5.85 8.81
CA ARG A 61 5.89 -7.21 8.86
C ARG A 61 7.18 -7.20 9.65
N GLY A 62 7.61 -8.36 10.12
CA GLY A 62 8.91 -8.53 10.78
C GLY A 62 8.92 -8.18 12.27
N LEU A 63 7.76 -7.97 12.88
CA LEU A 63 7.66 -7.61 14.30
C LEU A 63 8.07 -8.79 15.17
N GLN A 64 8.82 -8.51 16.24
CA GLN A 64 9.09 -9.49 17.29
C GLN A 64 8.01 -9.39 18.38
N GLU A 65 7.86 -10.43 19.18
CA GLU A 65 6.90 -10.45 20.30
C GLU A 65 7.15 -9.29 21.29
N ALA A 66 8.41 -8.90 21.48
CA ALA A 66 8.80 -7.78 22.33
C ALA A 66 8.34 -6.41 21.80
N ASP A 67 8.09 -6.27 20.49
CA ASP A 67 7.67 -5.02 19.86
C ASP A 67 6.15 -4.79 19.94
N VAL A 68 5.38 -5.84 20.26
CA VAL A 68 3.91 -5.82 20.26
C VAL A 68 3.33 -4.70 21.14
N PRO A 69 3.79 -4.48 22.40
CA PRO A 69 3.23 -3.40 23.22
C PRO A 69 3.41 -2.01 22.58
N ALA A 70 4.59 -1.71 22.03
CA ALA A 70 4.85 -0.44 21.37
C ALA A 70 4.01 -0.29 20.08
N ALA A 71 3.84 -1.37 19.32
CA ALA A 71 3.01 -1.37 18.12
C ALA A 71 1.53 -1.13 18.42
N VAL A 72 1.02 -1.65 19.56
CA VAL A 72 -0.34 -1.40 20.03
C VAL A 72 -0.54 0.08 20.36
N GLU A 73 0.37 0.69 21.11
CA GLU A 73 0.31 2.12 21.46
C GLU A 73 0.27 3.02 20.20
N LEU A 74 1.11 2.71 19.20
CA LEU A 74 1.12 3.45 17.93
C LEU A 74 -0.18 3.30 17.12
N LEU A 75 -0.83 2.13 17.17
CA LEU A 75 -2.13 1.94 16.54
C LEU A 75 -3.27 2.69 17.25
N GLU A 76 -3.18 2.84 18.57
CA GLU A 76 -4.14 3.66 19.32
C GLU A 76 -4.06 5.13 18.91
N VAL A 77 -2.85 5.67 18.70
CA VAL A 77 -2.64 7.01 18.12
C VAL A 77 -3.34 7.12 16.76
N LEU A 78 -3.16 6.14 15.88
CA LEU A 78 -3.81 6.12 14.56
C LEU A 78 -5.34 6.12 14.64
N CYS A 79 -5.91 5.38 15.60
CA CYS A 79 -7.35 5.33 15.80
C CYS A 79 -7.91 6.65 16.34
N GLY A 80 -7.15 7.37 17.18
CA GLY A 80 -7.54 8.68 17.71
C GLY A 80 -7.65 9.76 16.63
N GLU A 81 -6.71 9.77 15.69
CA GLU A 81 -6.66 10.76 14.59
C GLU A 81 -7.75 10.54 13.53
N SER A 82 -8.11 9.27 13.25
CA SER A 82 -9.21 8.93 12.34
C SER A 82 -10.54 9.57 12.75
N ALA A 83 -10.75 9.82 14.04
CA ALA A 83 -11.98 10.43 14.57
C ALA A 83 -11.97 11.97 14.47
N ALA A 84 -10.79 12.59 14.35
CA ALA A 84 -10.61 14.04 14.34
C ALA A 84 -10.60 14.66 12.94
N SER A 85 -10.58 13.84 11.90
CA SER A 85 -10.51 14.28 10.50
C SER A 85 -11.89 14.76 10.02
N GLU A 86 -12.09 16.07 9.84
CA GLU A 86 -13.28 16.56 9.12
C GLU A 86 -13.28 16.00 7.69
N PRO A 87 -14.40 15.46 7.20
CA PRO A 87 -14.48 14.94 5.85
C PRO A 87 -14.24 16.09 4.88
N LEU A 88 -13.11 16.08 4.18
CA LEU A 88 -13.01 16.82 2.94
C LEU A 88 -14.09 16.23 2.04
N GLU A 89 -15.01 17.07 1.56
CA GLU A 89 -16.04 16.61 0.64
C GLU A 89 -15.35 15.87 -0.51
N ASP A 90 -15.78 14.65 -0.78
CA ASP A 90 -15.26 13.76 -1.83
C ASP A 90 -15.57 14.37 -3.20
N ARG A 91 -14.87 15.45 -3.56
CA ARG A 91 -15.19 16.32 -4.71
C ARG A 91 -14.28 16.13 -5.91
N GLY A 92 -13.42 15.10 -5.91
CA GLY A 92 -12.46 14.88 -7.00
C GLY A 92 -12.39 13.45 -7.55
N SER A 93 -12.72 12.41 -6.77
CA SER A 93 -12.66 11.02 -7.24
C SER A 93 -14.06 10.45 -7.49
N GLN A 94 -14.68 10.80 -8.62
CA GLN A 94 -15.74 9.95 -9.17
C GLN A 94 -15.11 8.63 -9.64
N GLY A 95 -14.95 7.70 -8.71
CA GLY A 95 -14.32 6.40 -8.91
C GLY A 95 -13.39 6.03 -7.76
N SER A 96 -13.45 4.79 -7.29
CA SER A 96 -12.61 4.27 -6.19
C SER A 96 -11.10 4.21 -6.49
N THR A 97 -10.67 4.68 -7.67
CA THR A 97 -9.32 4.58 -8.20
C THR A 97 -8.66 5.95 -8.31
N VAL A 98 -7.55 6.11 -7.58
CA VAL A 98 -6.69 7.29 -7.66
C VAL A 98 -6.12 7.43 -9.07
N ARG A 99 -6.27 8.62 -9.69
CA ARG A 99 -5.61 8.97 -10.95
C ARG A 99 -4.13 9.25 -10.69
N ILE A 100 -3.24 8.62 -11.45
CA ILE A 100 -1.79 8.82 -11.33
C ILE A 100 -1.38 10.09 -12.06
N GLY A 101 -0.53 10.90 -11.44
CA GLY A 101 -0.01 12.14 -11.99
C GLY A 101 -0.55 13.39 -11.30
N TRP A 102 -0.35 14.52 -11.97
CA TRP A 102 -0.76 15.85 -11.53
C TRP A 102 -2.20 16.14 -11.93
N THR A 103 -3.00 16.68 -11.01
CA THR A 103 -4.35 17.17 -11.30
C THR A 103 -4.58 18.52 -10.61
N ASP A 104 -4.88 19.55 -11.39
CA ASP A 104 -5.32 20.85 -10.87
C ASP A 104 -6.77 20.75 -10.39
N THR A 105 -7.05 21.33 -9.23
CA THR A 105 -8.40 21.39 -8.65
C THR A 105 -9.04 22.75 -8.90
N GLU A 106 -10.38 22.81 -8.90
CA GLU A 106 -11.13 24.06 -9.09
C GLU A 106 -10.82 25.12 -8.02
N ASP A 107 -10.43 24.68 -6.82
CA ASP A 107 -10.06 25.55 -5.68
C ASP A 107 -8.63 26.11 -5.77
N GLY A 108 -7.92 25.85 -6.86
CA GLY A 108 -6.55 26.33 -7.09
C GLY A 108 -5.47 25.55 -6.34
N THR A 109 -5.82 24.38 -5.78
CA THR A 109 -4.85 23.42 -5.21
C THR A 109 -4.52 22.31 -6.21
N VAL A 110 -3.52 21.50 -5.89
CA VAL A 110 -3.04 20.38 -6.70
C VAL A 110 -3.23 19.07 -5.94
N GLU A 111 -3.66 18.06 -6.68
CA GLU A 111 -3.63 16.66 -6.29
C GLU A 111 -2.51 15.92 -7.02
N LEU A 112 -1.73 15.15 -6.26
CA LEU A 112 -0.70 14.26 -6.78
C LEU A 112 -1.08 12.81 -6.49
N GLY A 113 -1.44 12.08 -7.53
CA GLY A 113 -1.61 10.64 -7.44
C GLY A 113 -0.35 9.89 -7.84
N ALA A 114 -0.01 8.85 -7.09
CA ALA A 114 1.19 8.06 -7.31
C ALA A 114 0.93 6.57 -7.12
N VAL A 115 1.84 5.77 -7.68
CA VAL A 115 1.94 4.34 -7.40
C VAL A 115 3.15 4.09 -6.50
N LEU A 116 2.97 3.22 -5.52
CA LEU A 116 4.05 2.58 -4.79
C LEU A 116 4.41 1.27 -5.48
N PRO A 117 5.63 1.10 -6.02
CA PRO A 117 6.09 -0.20 -6.52
C PRO A 117 5.81 -1.33 -5.51
N LEU A 118 5.01 -2.31 -5.92
CA LEU A 118 4.55 -3.45 -5.10
C LEU A 118 3.88 -3.05 -3.76
N GLY A 119 3.31 -1.85 -3.68
CA GLY A 119 2.67 -1.34 -2.46
C GLY A 119 3.64 -1.09 -1.31
N ARG A 120 4.96 -1.09 -1.53
CA ARG A 120 5.96 -0.90 -0.47
C ARG A 120 6.20 0.58 -0.22
N LEU A 121 5.97 1.02 1.02
CA LEU A 121 6.26 2.38 1.49
C LEU A 121 7.31 2.30 2.59
N SER A 122 8.46 2.95 2.42
CA SER A 122 9.51 2.95 3.44
C SER A 122 9.16 3.85 4.63
N ALA A 123 9.75 3.59 5.80
CA ALA A 123 9.64 4.51 6.94
C ALA A 123 10.08 5.94 6.59
N GLN A 124 11.06 6.11 5.70
CA GLN A 124 11.49 7.41 5.20
C GLN A 124 10.42 8.13 4.39
N LEU A 125 9.68 7.43 3.52
CA LEU A 125 8.55 8.03 2.80
C LEU A 125 7.44 8.45 3.76
N ALA A 126 7.17 7.65 4.80
CA ALA A 126 6.20 8.01 5.83
C ALA A 126 6.63 9.28 6.59
N ASP A 127 7.91 9.41 6.96
CA ASP A 127 8.43 10.64 7.57
C ASP A 127 8.26 11.86 6.65
N ILE A 128 8.55 11.70 5.35
CA ILE A 128 8.40 12.79 4.37
C ILE A 128 6.93 13.24 4.31
N PHE A 129 5.97 12.31 4.33
CA PHE A 129 4.55 12.67 4.39
C PHE A 129 4.19 13.43 5.67
N GLY A 130 4.76 13.05 6.81
CA GLY A 130 4.63 13.79 8.07
C GLY A 130 5.13 15.24 7.96
N ILE A 131 6.28 15.43 7.31
CA ILE A 131 6.93 16.75 7.15
C ILE A 131 6.20 17.64 6.12
N LEU A 132 5.73 17.07 5.01
CA LEU A 132 5.04 17.83 3.96
C LEU A 132 3.72 18.44 4.46
N GLY A 133 3.14 17.91 5.54
CA GLY A 133 1.83 18.34 6.05
C GLY A 133 0.68 18.10 5.08
N ALA A 134 0.93 17.34 4.00
CA ALA A 134 -0.06 16.97 3.00
C ALA A 134 -1.10 16.03 3.61
N ARG A 135 -2.36 16.16 3.19
CA ARG A 135 -3.36 15.12 3.46
C ARG A 135 -3.14 14.00 2.47
N VAL A 136 -2.89 12.79 2.98
CA VAL A 136 -2.59 11.64 2.14
C VAL A 136 -3.62 10.55 2.35
N ARG A 137 -4.14 9.98 1.26
CA ARG A 137 -5.12 8.89 1.28
C ARG A 137 -4.59 7.69 0.49
N SER A 138 -4.67 6.52 1.09
CA SER A 138 -4.39 5.25 0.42
C SER A 138 -5.56 4.86 -0.49
N GLY A 139 -5.27 4.59 -1.75
CA GLY A 139 -6.19 4.01 -2.72
C GLY A 139 -6.07 2.49 -2.84
N ARG A 140 -6.77 1.92 -3.82
CA ARG A 140 -6.58 0.54 -4.28
C ARG A 140 -5.31 0.43 -5.12
N ASP A 141 -4.89 -0.80 -5.43
CA ASP A 141 -3.84 -1.06 -6.44
C ASP A 141 -2.50 -0.38 -6.20
N ALA A 142 -2.08 -0.34 -4.93
CA ALA A 142 -0.87 0.34 -4.51
C ALA A 142 -0.81 1.85 -4.83
N ARG A 143 -1.96 2.49 -5.05
CA ARG A 143 -2.04 3.92 -5.35
C ARG A 143 -2.21 4.77 -4.09
N ILE A 144 -1.63 5.96 -4.09
CA ILE A 144 -1.72 6.96 -3.02
C ILE A 144 -2.06 8.32 -3.63
N LEU A 145 -2.92 9.08 -2.96
CA LEU A 145 -3.30 10.44 -3.32
C LEU A 145 -2.82 11.41 -2.25
N LEU A 146 -2.06 12.44 -2.66
CA LEU A 146 -1.75 13.61 -1.85
C LEU A 146 -2.64 14.75 -2.36
N ALA A 147 -3.40 15.40 -1.48
CA ALA A 147 -4.33 16.45 -1.86
C ALA A 147 -4.13 17.75 -1.07
N GLY A 148 -4.67 18.84 -1.60
CA GLY A 148 -4.65 20.17 -0.98
C GLY A 148 -3.28 20.84 -1.01
N LEU A 149 -2.45 20.53 -2.01
CA LEU A 149 -1.12 21.12 -2.15
C LEU A 149 -1.21 22.44 -2.92
N GLU A 150 -0.49 23.47 -2.49
CA GLU A 150 -0.20 24.61 -3.36
C GLU A 150 0.71 24.15 -4.52
N GLU A 151 0.56 24.73 -5.71
CA GLU A 151 1.35 24.38 -6.90
C GLU A 151 2.87 24.32 -6.63
N GLY A 152 3.44 25.36 -6.01
CA GLY A 152 4.86 25.38 -5.66
C GLY A 152 5.27 24.27 -4.69
N VAL A 153 4.39 23.89 -3.76
CA VAL A 153 4.62 22.77 -2.83
C VAL A 153 4.54 21.43 -3.56
N ALA A 154 3.57 21.27 -4.47
CA ALA A 154 3.43 20.07 -5.28
C ALA A 154 4.66 19.83 -6.18
N GLU A 155 5.23 20.87 -6.78
CA GLU A 155 6.49 20.76 -7.53
C GLU A 155 7.65 20.26 -6.66
N GLN A 156 7.79 20.79 -5.44
CA GLN A 156 8.83 20.33 -4.51
C GLN A 156 8.58 18.91 -4.03
N ALA A 157 7.31 18.55 -3.78
CA ALA A 157 6.93 17.20 -3.40
C ALA A 157 7.35 16.19 -4.47
N LEU A 158 7.14 16.47 -5.76
CA LEU A 158 7.61 15.61 -6.85
C LEU A 158 9.13 15.42 -6.84
N ARG A 159 9.90 16.48 -6.58
CA ARG A 159 11.38 16.44 -6.52
C ARG A 159 11.92 15.61 -5.37
N VAL A 160 11.14 15.42 -4.30
CA VAL A 160 11.53 14.64 -3.12
C VAL A 160 10.97 13.21 -3.19
N LEU A 161 9.69 13.06 -3.53
CA LEU A 161 8.97 11.79 -3.48
C LEU A 161 9.34 10.86 -4.64
N ALA A 162 9.55 11.39 -5.85
CA ALA A 162 9.91 10.54 -6.99
C ALA A 162 11.29 9.87 -6.81
N PRO A 163 12.36 10.58 -6.41
CA PRO A 163 13.63 9.93 -6.09
C PRO A 163 13.57 8.99 -4.88
N ALA A 164 12.61 9.21 -3.97
CA ALA A 164 12.37 8.32 -2.83
C ALA A 164 11.58 7.05 -3.20
N GLY A 165 11.20 6.87 -4.47
CA GLY A 165 10.65 5.62 -5.01
C GLY A 165 9.16 5.67 -5.36
N MET A 166 8.48 6.80 -5.21
CA MET A 166 7.09 6.96 -5.69
C MET A 166 7.06 7.22 -7.20
N VAL A 167 6.05 6.68 -7.87
CA VAL A 167 5.89 6.79 -9.32
C VAL A 167 4.67 7.65 -9.65
N PHE A 168 4.89 8.79 -10.32
CA PHE A 168 3.84 9.74 -10.69
C PHE A 168 3.49 9.71 -12.19
N ASP A 169 4.05 8.74 -12.93
CA ASP A 169 3.76 8.54 -14.35
C ASP A 169 2.76 7.39 -14.54
N ALA A 170 1.59 7.71 -15.11
CA ALA A 170 0.55 6.73 -15.41
C ALA A 170 0.97 5.70 -16.47
N ALA A 171 1.96 6.04 -17.32
CA ALA A 171 2.51 5.13 -18.34
C ALA A 171 3.61 4.21 -17.78
N SER A 172 3.99 4.36 -16.51
CA SER A 172 5.01 3.51 -15.90
C SER A 172 4.53 2.05 -15.81
N PRO A 173 5.39 1.05 -16.09
CA PRO A 173 5.08 -0.36 -15.86
C PRO A 173 4.62 -0.66 -14.43
N TRP A 174 5.05 0.13 -13.45
CA TRP A 174 4.62 -0.01 -12.05
C TRP A 174 3.13 0.24 -11.84
N ALA A 175 2.46 0.97 -12.74
CA ALA A 175 1.01 1.14 -12.71
C ALA A 175 0.24 -0.12 -13.15
N GLN A 176 0.92 -1.07 -13.78
CA GLN A 176 0.34 -2.27 -14.39
C GLN A 176 0.80 -3.56 -13.70
N VAL A 177 1.97 -3.56 -13.04
CA VAL A 177 2.54 -4.74 -12.38
C VAL A 177 2.20 -4.74 -10.89
N SER A 178 1.65 -5.87 -10.43
CA SER A 178 1.46 -6.15 -9.01
C SER A 178 1.85 -7.58 -8.69
N ALA A 179 2.13 -7.87 -7.42
CA ALA A 179 2.48 -9.23 -7.01
C ALA A 179 2.09 -9.48 -5.55
N CYS A 180 1.87 -10.74 -5.20
CA CYS A 180 1.73 -11.13 -3.81
C CYS A 180 3.10 -11.13 -3.09
N VAL A 181 3.13 -11.56 -1.84
CA VAL A 181 4.39 -11.61 -1.05
C VAL A 181 5.37 -12.63 -1.62
N GLY A 182 4.86 -13.79 -2.07
CA GLY A 182 5.66 -14.92 -2.59
C GLY A 182 6.72 -15.45 -1.64
N ALA A 183 7.59 -16.30 -2.18
CA ALA A 183 8.77 -16.81 -1.47
C ALA A 183 9.80 -15.68 -1.24
N PRO A 184 10.70 -15.80 -0.24
CA PRO A 184 10.68 -16.81 0.83
C PRO A 184 9.77 -16.43 2.01
N ARG A 185 9.12 -15.25 1.95
CA ARG A 185 8.39 -14.69 3.10
C ARG A 185 7.02 -15.32 3.32
N CYS A 186 6.36 -15.75 2.24
CA CYS A 186 5.14 -16.54 2.32
C CYS A 186 5.49 -18.03 2.44
N PRO A 187 5.01 -18.75 3.46
CA PRO A 187 5.27 -20.18 3.60
C PRO A 187 4.65 -21.04 2.50
N HIS A 188 3.64 -20.51 1.79
CA HIS A 188 3.00 -21.16 0.64
C HIS A 188 3.62 -20.77 -0.71
N GLY A 189 4.53 -19.79 -0.74
CA GLY A 189 5.10 -19.27 -1.98
C GLY A 189 6.05 -20.27 -2.63
N LEU A 190 5.88 -20.47 -3.93
CA LEU A 190 6.69 -21.36 -4.78
C LEU A 190 7.78 -20.62 -5.58
N SER A 191 7.63 -19.30 -5.79
CA SER A 191 8.61 -18.44 -6.47
C SER A 191 8.79 -17.10 -5.75
N ALA A 192 9.94 -16.45 -5.98
CA ALA A 192 10.28 -15.10 -5.51
C ALA A 192 9.54 -13.99 -6.29
N VAL A 193 8.20 -14.06 -6.36
CA VAL A 193 7.36 -13.25 -7.28
C VAL A 193 7.53 -11.73 -7.17
N GLN A 194 7.99 -11.19 -6.04
CA GLN A 194 8.30 -9.76 -5.95
C GLN A 194 9.55 -9.39 -6.76
N GLU A 195 10.58 -10.24 -6.77
CA GLU A 195 11.76 -10.04 -7.59
C GLU A 195 11.42 -10.22 -9.07
N ASP A 196 10.63 -11.23 -9.40
CA ASP A 196 10.15 -11.47 -10.76
C ASP A 196 9.30 -10.29 -11.27
N ALA A 197 8.43 -9.73 -10.42
CA ALA A 197 7.65 -8.55 -10.76
C ALA A 197 8.53 -7.30 -10.99
N VAL A 198 9.63 -7.15 -10.24
CA VAL A 198 10.61 -6.08 -10.50
C VAL A 198 11.27 -6.28 -11.86
N GLN A 199 11.63 -7.50 -12.23
CA GLN A 199 12.21 -7.77 -13.56
C GLN A 199 11.19 -7.50 -14.67
N LEU A 200 9.95 -7.94 -14.49
CA LEU A 200 8.86 -7.70 -15.44
C LEU A 200 8.58 -6.20 -15.63
N ALA A 201 8.52 -5.43 -14.54
CA ALA A 201 8.34 -3.99 -14.60
C ALA A 201 9.50 -3.28 -15.33
N ARG A 202 10.72 -3.82 -15.23
CA ARG A 202 11.90 -3.29 -15.96
C ARG A 202 11.90 -3.65 -17.44
N SER A 203 11.43 -4.83 -17.82
CA SER A 203 11.30 -5.24 -19.22
C SER A 203 10.11 -4.56 -19.91
N GLY A 204 9.13 -4.09 -19.13
CA GLY A 204 7.89 -3.51 -19.62
C GLY A 204 6.76 -4.54 -19.69
N VAL A 205 5.53 -4.03 -19.58
CA VAL A 205 4.29 -4.80 -19.73
C VAL A 205 3.31 -3.99 -20.56
N GLU A 206 2.50 -4.66 -21.38
CA GLU A 206 1.48 -4.02 -22.21
C GLU A 206 0.11 -3.98 -21.52
N THR A 207 -0.16 -4.97 -20.66
CA THR A 207 -1.42 -5.12 -19.94
C THR A 207 -1.18 -5.25 -18.44
N ARG A 208 -2.23 -5.00 -17.67
CA ARG A 208 -2.21 -5.20 -16.22
C ARG A 208 -1.83 -6.64 -15.92
N THR A 209 -0.82 -6.85 -15.07
CA THR A 209 -0.26 -8.16 -14.78
C THR A 209 -0.13 -8.35 -13.27
N HIS A 210 -0.56 -9.51 -12.78
CA HIS A 210 -0.44 -9.90 -11.38
C HIS A 210 0.36 -11.21 -11.24
N LEU A 211 1.43 -11.21 -10.44
CA LEU A 211 2.22 -12.41 -10.15
C LEU A 211 1.86 -12.96 -8.77
N VAL A 212 1.49 -14.24 -8.72
CA VAL A 212 1.13 -14.92 -7.47
C VAL A 212 2.04 -16.11 -7.24
N GLY A 213 2.54 -16.24 -6.01
CA GLY A 213 3.46 -17.30 -5.65
C GLY A 213 2.80 -18.66 -5.41
N CYS A 214 1.48 -18.75 -5.43
CA CYS A 214 0.74 -20.01 -5.25
C CYS A 214 -0.71 -19.87 -5.74
N ALA A 215 -1.45 -20.98 -5.69
CA ALA A 215 -2.84 -21.07 -6.13
C ALA A 215 -3.85 -20.22 -5.33
N GLU A 216 -3.46 -19.65 -4.18
CA GLU A 216 -4.34 -18.81 -3.34
C GLU A 216 -4.60 -17.41 -3.92
N ARG A 217 -3.84 -17.01 -4.96
CA ARG A 217 -4.02 -15.75 -5.70
C ARG A 217 -4.16 -14.50 -4.82
N CYS A 218 -3.35 -14.42 -3.76
CA CYS A 218 -3.48 -13.36 -2.77
C CYS A 218 -3.25 -11.97 -3.37
N GLY A 219 -4.24 -11.09 -3.26
CA GLY A 219 -4.14 -9.71 -3.75
C GLY A 219 -4.45 -9.55 -5.24
N GLU A 220 -5.04 -10.56 -5.86
CA GLU A 220 -5.52 -10.51 -7.25
C GLU A 220 -6.40 -9.26 -7.48
N PRO A 221 -6.08 -8.45 -8.51
CA PRO A 221 -6.92 -7.33 -8.93
C PRO A 221 -8.33 -7.78 -9.32
N VAL A 222 -9.26 -6.83 -9.28
CA VAL A 222 -10.66 -7.10 -9.67
C VAL A 222 -10.92 -6.83 -11.15
N GLU A 223 -10.13 -5.92 -11.73
CA GLU A 223 -10.15 -5.55 -13.14
C GLU A 223 -9.52 -6.64 -14.01
N GLU A 224 -9.73 -6.54 -15.33
CA GLU A 224 -9.08 -7.40 -16.32
C GLU A 224 -7.55 -7.35 -16.17
N HIS A 225 -6.92 -8.53 -16.15
CA HIS A 225 -5.48 -8.66 -16.02
C HIS A 225 -4.97 -10.02 -16.48
N VAL A 226 -3.67 -10.09 -16.77
CA VAL A 226 -2.94 -11.35 -16.95
C VAL A 226 -2.43 -11.83 -15.60
N LEU A 227 -2.73 -13.07 -15.24
CA LEU A 227 -2.33 -13.69 -13.98
C LEU A 227 -1.22 -14.72 -14.24
N TYR A 228 -0.09 -14.54 -13.56
CA TYR A 228 1.03 -15.49 -13.54
C TYR A 228 0.98 -16.26 -12.22
N VAL A 229 0.64 -17.54 -12.27
CA VAL A 229 0.57 -18.42 -11.09
C VAL A 229 1.82 -19.26 -11.03
N ALA A 230 2.63 -19.08 -9.97
CA ALA A 230 3.85 -19.86 -9.81
C ALA A 230 3.52 -21.35 -9.63
N SER A 231 4.13 -22.18 -10.46
CA SER A 231 4.08 -23.66 -10.37
C SER A 231 5.41 -24.23 -9.83
N GLY A 232 6.47 -23.42 -9.82
CA GLY A 232 7.79 -23.69 -9.26
C GLY A 232 8.62 -22.40 -9.19
N GLU A 233 9.88 -22.49 -8.77
CA GLU A 233 10.77 -21.33 -8.70
C GLU A 233 11.09 -20.82 -10.11
N GLY A 234 10.65 -19.60 -10.44
CA GLY A 234 10.77 -19.01 -11.76
C GLY A 234 9.86 -19.63 -12.85
N GLU A 235 8.97 -20.56 -12.48
CA GLU A 235 8.06 -21.25 -13.41
C GLU A 235 6.61 -20.83 -13.15
N TYR A 236 5.87 -20.51 -14.23
CA TYR A 236 4.53 -19.92 -14.15
C TYR A 236 3.56 -20.52 -15.16
N ASP A 237 2.35 -20.80 -14.69
CA ASP A 237 1.16 -20.93 -15.52
C ASP A 237 0.56 -19.53 -15.75
N VAL A 238 0.12 -19.24 -16.98
CA VAL A 238 -0.40 -17.91 -17.37
C VAL A 238 -1.88 -18.01 -17.72
N GLU A 239 -2.69 -17.15 -17.12
CA GLU A 239 -4.14 -17.07 -17.30
C GLU A 239 -4.55 -15.64 -17.66
N ASP A 240 -5.46 -15.49 -18.63
CA ASP A 240 -6.13 -14.22 -18.90
C ASP A 240 -7.41 -14.15 -18.04
N ILE A 241 -7.49 -13.15 -17.17
CA ILE A 241 -8.63 -12.95 -16.26
C ILE A 241 -9.48 -11.79 -16.77
N GLU A 242 -10.73 -12.09 -17.12
CA GLU A 242 -11.72 -11.09 -17.49
C GLU A 242 -12.32 -10.40 -16.25
N GLU A 243 -12.76 -9.14 -16.41
CA GLU A 243 -13.41 -8.38 -15.34
C GLU A 243 -14.66 -9.10 -14.82
N LYS A 244 -14.72 -9.35 -13.50
CA LYS A 244 -15.91 -9.95 -12.89
C LYS A 244 -17.00 -8.87 -12.73
N PRO A 245 -18.25 -9.12 -13.18
CA PRO A 245 -19.32 -8.13 -13.08
C PRO A 245 -19.63 -7.79 -11.62
N GLU A 246 -19.88 -6.49 -11.38
CA GLU A 246 -20.06 -5.88 -10.06
C GLU A 246 -21.20 -6.52 -9.22
N SER A 247 -22.12 -7.23 -9.87
CA SER A 247 -23.29 -7.90 -9.28
C SER A 247 -23.01 -9.23 -8.58
N ALA A 248 -21.76 -9.70 -8.53
CA ALA A 248 -21.37 -10.97 -7.88
C ALA A 248 -20.72 -10.77 -6.49
N ARG A 249 -20.81 -9.56 -5.91
CA ARG A 249 -20.26 -9.19 -4.60
C ARG A 249 -21.32 -9.12 -3.52
#